data_AF-A0A651GC62-F1
#
_entry.id   AF-A0A651GC62-F1
#
_cell.length_a   1.000
_cell.length_b   1.000
_cell.length_c   1.000
_cell.angle_alpha   90.00
_cell.angle_beta   90.00
_cell.angle_gamma   90.00
#
_symmetry.space_group_name_H-M   'P 1'
#
loop_
_entity.id
_entity.type
_entity.pdbx_description
1 polymer ?
#
loop_
_entity_poly.entity_id
_entity_poly.type
_entity_poly.pdbx_seq_one_letter_code
_entity_poly.pdbx_strand_id
1 'polypeptide(L)'
;MVVLWPLAAVLACSLGCMPWAGVAWVDAMVRGADGWWYWGDSGRIASALTLASGMVVVHLAALYWVFNGLLRCNPSTHRGVHRALLASWLLIIGWLWAAWWMSSDHLWHQLPVEIDEETGAWHLSRDFNIDHFLLRARWILIPALGAAFVLFVGHLRWWSGAVCSVYGYNDEGVAPGDQVIDDIRSGGRDPQYRTSWMSSALLHFLIIFGPLFLGLRGCLVYKLPPGEGQPTTPPVMVIQVEEIEVERLVLNPESPISFHVPDPTDSEMLEQVEQMTEQQVEATGDGVPGPLGTGDGQDGGFGGPPDGELVWLYLRYQGTDWDDGIDDSRLSQNAIHNFLRRFRDTPSINFPVDTRPRAISVAELAHFQDGYAPPFVFMTGHGGINISGSDIQILRDYVQGGGMLFVDAASPAFDRSFRRFIAQVFPNNRLVTIPHDDEIFRRPYRFPHGVHPMAAHGGNNAMGVRIGNRWGVFYHPGDVKDAFKDNAHRMSREMRENAFQVKYNVIFYSILKYTEATARHRRQ
;
A
#
# COMPACT_ATOMS: atom_id res chain seq x y z
N MET A 1 -0.18 -51.74 -6.85
CA MET A 1 -0.11 -50.26 -6.93
C MET A 1 -1.00 -49.67 -8.02
N VAL A 2 -0.99 -50.15 -9.27
CA VAL A 2 -1.74 -49.51 -10.38
C VAL A 2 -3.26 -49.46 -10.14
N VAL A 3 -3.84 -50.49 -9.53
CA VAL A 3 -5.29 -50.59 -9.24
C VAL A 3 -5.75 -49.64 -8.11
N LEU A 4 -4.82 -49.03 -7.35
CA LEU A 4 -5.14 -48.06 -6.28
C LEU A 4 -5.25 -46.61 -6.76
N TRP A 5 -4.81 -46.30 -7.98
CA TRP A 5 -4.92 -44.96 -8.57
C TRP A 5 -6.35 -44.41 -8.69
N PRO A 6 -7.38 -45.21 -9.06
CA PRO A 6 -8.76 -44.74 -9.07
C PRO A 6 -9.27 -44.37 -7.69
N LEU A 7 -8.85 -45.12 -6.67
CA LEU A 7 -9.17 -44.79 -5.28
C LEU A 7 -8.53 -43.47 -4.89
N ALA A 8 -7.24 -43.27 -5.19
CA ALA A 8 -6.56 -42.00 -4.95
C ALA A 8 -7.19 -40.83 -5.75
N ALA A 9 -7.60 -41.05 -6.99
CA ALA A 9 -8.24 -40.05 -7.84
C ALA A 9 -9.63 -39.63 -7.33
N VAL A 10 -10.46 -40.62 -6.97
CA VAL A 10 -11.79 -40.36 -6.40
C VAL A 10 -11.66 -39.71 -5.02
N LEU A 11 -10.71 -40.15 -4.18
CA LEU A 11 -10.44 -39.56 -2.86
C LEU A 11 -9.85 -38.14 -2.93
N ALA A 12 -8.99 -37.84 -3.91
CA ALA A 12 -8.46 -36.50 -4.12
C ALA A 12 -9.58 -35.52 -4.51
N CYS A 13 -10.57 -35.98 -5.29
CA CYS A 13 -11.78 -35.21 -5.56
C CYS A 13 -12.60 -34.99 -4.27
N SER A 14 -12.66 -35.96 -3.34
CA SER A 14 -13.37 -35.80 -2.06
C SER A 14 -12.70 -34.84 -1.09
N LEU A 15 -11.39 -34.98 -0.89
CA LEU A 15 -10.62 -34.11 -0.01
C LEU A 15 -10.62 -32.68 -0.54
N GLY A 16 -10.69 -32.54 -1.87
CA GLY A 16 -11.07 -31.32 -2.54
C GLY A 16 -12.45 -30.83 -2.12
N CYS A 17 -13.54 -31.59 -2.32
CA CYS A 17 -14.92 -31.10 -2.17
C CYS A 17 -15.47 -31.00 -0.72
N MET A 18 -14.92 -31.74 0.25
CA MET A 18 -15.47 -31.80 1.62
C MET A 18 -15.22 -30.57 2.51
N PRO A 19 -14.04 -29.90 2.47
CA PRO A 19 -13.80 -28.71 3.26
C PRO A 19 -14.79 -27.57 2.95
N TRP A 20 -15.34 -27.48 1.73
CA TRP A 20 -16.25 -26.39 1.35
C TRP A 20 -17.65 -26.56 1.96
N ALA A 21 -18.18 -27.80 1.94
CA ALA A 21 -19.44 -28.10 2.61
C ALA A 21 -19.30 -27.94 4.13
N GLY A 22 -18.16 -28.37 4.69
CA GLY A 22 -17.86 -28.31 6.11
C GLY A 22 -17.58 -26.90 6.63
N VAL A 23 -16.79 -26.07 5.94
CA VAL A 23 -16.46 -24.71 6.39
C VAL A 23 -17.67 -23.79 6.31
N ALA A 24 -18.50 -23.90 5.26
CA ALA A 24 -19.77 -23.16 5.21
C ALA A 24 -20.74 -23.60 6.31
N TRP A 25 -20.79 -24.91 6.62
CA TRP A 25 -21.58 -25.45 7.74
C TRP A 25 -21.08 -25.01 9.11
N VAL A 26 -19.77 -25.08 9.32
CA VAL A 26 -19.11 -24.75 10.60
C VAL A 26 -19.17 -23.25 10.83
N ASP A 27 -18.95 -22.42 9.82
CA ASP A 27 -19.10 -20.96 9.95
C ASP A 27 -20.56 -20.57 10.22
N ALA A 28 -21.53 -21.25 9.58
CA ALA A 28 -22.96 -21.07 9.86
C ALA A 28 -23.38 -21.57 11.26
N MET A 29 -22.78 -22.65 11.76
CA MET A 29 -23.01 -23.17 13.12
C MET A 29 -22.35 -22.30 14.20
N VAL A 30 -21.14 -21.81 13.95
CA VAL A 30 -20.34 -21.04 14.91
C VAL A 30 -20.86 -19.61 15.07
N ARG A 31 -21.36 -18.98 14.01
CA ARG A 31 -21.83 -17.58 14.05
C ARG A 31 -23.32 -17.41 14.36
N GLY A 32 -24.08 -18.50 14.49
CA GLY A 32 -25.53 -18.45 14.71
C GLY A 32 -26.29 -17.77 13.55
N ALA A 33 -27.60 -17.52 13.75
CA ALA A 33 -28.49 -16.92 12.74
C ALA A 33 -27.99 -15.56 12.19
N ASP A 34 -27.11 -14.87 12.92
CA ASP A 34 -26.56 -13.57 12.52
C ASP A 34 -25.43 -13.68 11.47
N GLY A 35 -24.87 -14.87 11.24
CA GLY A 35 -23.98 -15.14 10.10
C GLY A 35 -24.70 -15.31 8.76
N TRP A 36 -26.03 -15.46 8.78
CA TRP A 36 -26.85 -15.75 7.59
C TRP A 36 -27.03 -14.51 6.70
N TRP A 37 -26.87 -13.31 7.26
CA TRP A 37 -27.03 -12.05 6.53
C TRP A 37 -25.92 -11.78 5.49
N TYR A 38 -24.78 -12.47 5.58
CA TYR A 38 -23.73 -12.38 4.55
C TYR A 38 -24.13 -13.08 3.23
N TRP A 39 -25.13 -13.96 3.29
CA TRP A 39 -25.72 -14.66 2.15
C TRP A 39 -27.19 -14.24 2.02
N GLY A 40 -27.41 -12.96 1.71
CA GLY A 40 -28.70 -12.25 1.78
C GLY A 40 -29.87 -12.78 0.93
N ASP A 41 -29.78 -13.98 0.35
CA ASP A 41 -30.88 -14.64 -0.36
C ASP A 41 -31.00 -16.09 0.12
N SER A 42 -32.07 -16.41 0.85
CA SER A 42 -32.42 -17.77 1.29
C SER A 42 -32.52 -18.79 0.13
N GLY A 43 -32.77 -18.32 -1.11
CA GLY A 43 -32.74 -19.16 -2.32
C GLY A 43 -31.33 -19.59 -2.75
N ARG A 44 -30.30 -18.79 -2.47
CA ARG A 44 -28.90 -19.11 -2.83
C ARG A 44 -28.32 -20.18 -1.91
N ILE A 45 -28.63 -20.10 -0.61
CA ILE A 45 -28.22 -21.11 0.39
C ILE A 45 -28.86 -22.46 0.07
N ALA A 46 -30.16 -22.48 -0.25
CA ALA A 46 -30.86 -23.69 -0.65
C ALA A 46 -30.25 -24.32 -1.92
N SER A 47 -29.86 -23.49 -2.90
CA SER A 47 -29.20 -23.94 -4.14
C SER A 47 -27.82 -24.53 -3.86
N ALA A 48 -27.00 -23.88 -3.03
CA ALA A 48 -25.68 -24.36 -2.64
C ALA A 48 -25.74 -25.68 -1.85
N LEU A 49 -26.69 -25.80 -0.91
CA LEU A 49 -26.93 -27.03 -0.15
C LEU A 49 -27.43 -28.17 -1.04
N THR A 50 -28.30 -27.88 -2.01
CA THR A 50 -28.80 -28.87 -2.98
C THR A 50 -27.66 -29.38 -3.87
N LEU A 51 -26.79 -28.47 -4.34
CA LEU A 51 -25.66 -28.81 -5.17
C LEU A 51 -24.61 -29.62 -4.40
N ALA A 52 -24.29 -29.23 -3.16
CA ALA A 52 -23.42 -29.98 -2.26
C ALA A 52 -23.96 -31.38 -1.95
N SER A 53 -25.27 -31.50 -1.70
CA SER A 53 -25.93 -32.80 -1.46
C SER A 53 -25.87 -33.71 -2.70
N GLY A 54 -26.10 -33.15 -3.90
CA GLY A 54 -25.94 -33.86 -5.16
C GLY A 54 -24.51 -34.35 -5.39
N MET A 55 -23.52 -33.52 -5.08
CA MET A 55 -22.10 -33.88 -5.17
C MET A 55 -21.74 -35.04 -4.23
N VAL A 56 -22.27 -35.05 -2.99
CA VAL A 56 -22.05 -36.17 -2.05
C VAL A 56 -22.64 -37.47 -2.58
N VAL A 57 -23.81 -37.45 -3.20
CA VAL A 57 -24.44 -38.66 -3.79
C VAL A 57 -23.60 -39.21 -4.94
N VAL A 58 -23.17 -38.35 -5.87
CA VAL A 58 -22.26 -38.75 -6.97
C VAL A 58 -20.96 -39.32 -6.41
N HIS A 59 -20.47 -38.75 -5.32
CA HIS A 59 -19.25 -39.20 -4.67
C HIS A 59 -19.37 -40.60 -4.03
N LEU A 60 -20.43 -40.82 -3.24
CA LEU A 60 -20.69 -42.13 -2.63
C LEU A 60 -20.91 -43.22 -3.69
N ALA A 61 -21.58 -42.87 -4.80
CA ALA A 61 -21.74 -43.77 -5.94
C ALA A 61 -20.39 -44.10 -6.60
N ALA A 62 -19.50 -43.10 -6.75
CA ALA A 62 -18.15 -43.31 -7.28
C ALA A 62 -17.31 -44.23 -6.37
N LEU A 63 -17.33 -43.99 -5.05
CA LEU A 63 -16.65 -44.82 -4.06
C LEU A 63 -17.16 -46.27 -4.07
N TYR A 64 -18.48 -46.46 -4.16
CA TYR A 64 -19.08 -47.79 -4.26
C TYR A 64 -18.52 -48.57 -5.45
N TRP A 65 -18.44 -47.95 -6.63
CA TRP A 65 -17.89 -48.60 -7.82
C TRP A 65 -16.40 -48.89 -7.70
N VAL A 66 -15.61 -47.96 -7.17
CA VAL A 66 -14.17 -48.19 -6.93
C VAL A 66 -13.96 -49.36 -5.97
N PHE A 67 -14.71 -49.40 -4.87
CA PHE A 67 -14.60 -50.46 -3.87
C PHE A 67 -15.04 -51.82 -4.44
N ASN A 68 -16.14 -51.86 -5.20
CA ASN A 68 -16.55 -53.06 -5.92
C ASN A 68 -15.54 -53.50 -6.98
N GLY A 69 -14.89 -52.56 -7.67
CA GLY A 69 -13.80 -52.86 -8.61
C GLY A 69 -12.63 -53.55 -7.93
N LEU A 70 -12.23 -53.05 -6.76
CA LEU A 70 -11.15 -53.63 -5.95
C LEU A 70 -11.51 -55.03 -5.42
N LEU A 71 -12.78 -55.26 -5.05
CA LEU A 71 -13.24 -56.54 -4.51
C LEU A 71 -13.55 -57.58 -5.59
N ARG A 72 -14.07 -57.14 -6.73
CA ARG A 72 -14.56 -58.00 -7.81
C ARG A 72 -13.90 -57.56 -9.11
N CYS A 73 -12.81 -58.21 -9.49
CA CYS A 73 -12.07 -57.91 -10.71
C CYS A 73 -12.75 -58.55 -11.94
N ASN A 74 -13.77 -57.90 -12.49
CA ASN A 74 -14.47 -58.40 -13.67
C ASN A 74 -14.81 -57.28 -14.67
N PRO A 75 -15.20 -57.60 -15.92
CA PRO A 75 -15.44 -56.57 -16.94
C PRO A 75 -16.58 -55.58 -16.61
N SER A 76 -17.52 -55.97 -15.73
CA SER A 76 -18.63 -55.12 -15.33
C SER A 76 -18.19 -54.04 -14.33
N THR A 77 -17.36 -54.43 -13.36
CA THR A 77 -16.81 -53.50 -12.38
C THR A 77 -15.76 -52.60 -13.01
N HIS A 78 -15.01 -53.08 -14.02
CA HIS A 78 -14.11 -52.23 -14.81
C HIS A 78 -14.83 -51.02 -15.43
N ARG A 79 -15.95 -51.29 -16.12
CA ARG A 79 -16.82 -50.24 -16.70
C ARG A 79 -17.46 -49.36 -15.63
N GLY A 80 -17.79 -49.95 -14.49
CA GLY A 80 -18.32 -49.23 -13.32
C GLY A 80 -17.37 -48.18 -12.77
N VAL A 81 -16.10 -48.54 -12.51
CA VAL A 81 -15.08 -47.59 -12.05
C VAL A 81 -14.78 -46.55 -13.14
N HIS A 82 -14.77 -46.94 -14.42
CA HIS A 82 -14.59 -45.96 -15.50
C HIS A 82 -15.69 -44.90 -15.49
N ARG A 83 -16.96 -45.30 -15.32
CA ARG A 83 -18.09 -44.37 -15.15
C ARG A 83 -17.96 -43.51 -13.90
N ALA A 84 -17.43 -44.06 -12.80
CA ALA A 84 -17.16 -43.31 -11.58
C ALA A 84 -16.08 -42.21 -11.78
N LEU A 85 -15.02 -42.52 -12.52
CA LEU A 85 -13.99 -41.54 -12.89
C LEU A 85 -14.56 -40.44 -13.81
N LEU A 86 -15.39 -40.80 -14.79
CA LEU A 86 -16.09 -39.82 -15.63
C LEU A 86 -17.04 -38.93 -14.83
N ALA A 87 -17.82 -39.51 -13.91
CA ALA A 87 -18.71 -38.75 -13.03
C ALA A 87 -17.95 -37.80 -12.10
N SER A 88 -16.72 -38.14 -11.72
CA SER A 88 -15.86 -37.29 -10.89
C SER A 88 -15.42 -36.01 -11.61
N TRP A 89 -15.39 -35.98 -12.95
CA TRP A 89 -15.16 -34.73 -13.70
C TRP A 89 -16.29 -33.73 -13.52
N LEU A 90 -17.54 -34.19 -13.39
CA LEU A 90 -18.68 -33.30 -13.11
C LEU A 90 -18.54 -32.63 -11.73
N LEU A 91 -17.93 -33.33 -10.76
CA LEU A 91 -17.62 -32.75 -9.45
C LEU A 91 -16.58 -31.62 -9.57
N ILE A 92 -15.54 -31.83 -10.38
CA ILE A 92 -14.51 -30.80 -10.63
C ILE A 92 -15.09 -29.61 -11.38
N ILE A 93 -15.94 -29.84 -12.39
CA ILE A 93 -16.63 -28.76 -13.11
C ILE A 93 -17.53 -27.97 -12.16
N GLY A 94 -18.30 -28.66 -11.31
CA GLY A 94 -19.11 -28.01 -10.29
C GLY A 94 -18.27 -27.20 -9.28
N TRP A 95 -17.08 -27.71 -8.93
CA TRP A 95 -16.14 -27.00 -8.05
C TRP A 95 -15.57 -25.74 -8.72
N LEU A 96 -15.13 -25.82 -9.98
CA LEU A 96 -14.66 -24.67 -10.74
C LEU A 96 -15.79 -23.64 -10.97
N TRP A 97 -17.01 -24.12 -11.22
CA TRP A 97 -18.18 -23.26 -11.36
C TRP A 97 -18.54 -22.56 -10.05
N ALA A 98 -18.50 -23.25 -8.91
CA ALA A 98 -18.70 -22.64 -7.60
C ALA A 98 -17.60 -21.63 -7.26
N ALA A 99 -16.34 -21.95 -7.58
CA ALA A 99 -15.21 -21.04 -7.42
C ALA A 99 -15.39 -19.77 -8.27
N TRP A 100 -15.77 -19.95 -9.54
CA TRP A 100 -16.07 -18.86 -10.45
C TRP A 100 -17.27 -18.04 -9.99
N TRP A 101 -18.36 -18.69 -9.57
CA TRP A 101 -19.55 -18.04 -9.05
C TRP A 101 -19.22 -17.18 -7.83
N MET A 102 -18.53 -17.73 -6.81
CA MET A 102 -18.17 -16.98 -5.60
C MET A 102 -17.18 -15.85 -5.87
N SER A 103 -16.19 -16.06 -6.74
CA SER A 103 -15.27 -15.00 -7.13
C SER A 103 -15.99 -13.93 -7.96
N SER A 104 -16.91 -14.31 -8.84
CA SER A 104 -17.70 -13.37 -9.64
C SER A 104 -18.72 -12.60 -8.79
N ASP A 105 -19.40 -13.23 -7.84
CA ASP A 105 -20.37 -12.59 -6.94
C ASP A 105 -19.66 -11.64 -5.97
N HIS A 106 -18.48 -12.04 -5.46
CA HIS A 106 -17.63 -11.16 -4.68
C HIS A 106 -17.09 -9.98 -5.52
N LEU A 107 -16.70 -10.23 -6.78
CA LEU A 107 -16.38 -9.18 -7.74
C LEU A 107 -17.58 -8.26 -7.95
N TRP A 108 -18.78 -8.76 -8.23
CA TRP A 108 -19.95 -7.95 -8.55
C TRP A 108 -20.47 -7.15 -7.35
N HIS A 109 -20.35 -7.67 -6.13
CA HIS A 109 -20.79 -6.99 -4.91
C HIS A 109 -19.71 -6.14 -4.24
N GLN A 110 -18.43 -6.34 -4.57
CA GLN A 110 -17.32 -5.51 -4.06
C GLN A 110 -16.60 -4.69 -5.14
N LEU A 111 -17.00 -4.78 -6.41
CA LEU A 111 -16.70 -3.78 -7.43
C LEU A 111 -17.48 -2.54 -7.03
N PRO A 112 -16.84 -1.57 -6.37
CA PRO A 112 -17.55 -0.42 -5.88
C PRO A 112 -17.59 0.51 -7.08
N VAL A 113 -18.58 0.34 -7.96
CA VAL A 113 -18.74 1.27 -9.07
C VAL A 113 -19.42 2.50 -8.53
N GLU A 114 -18.64 3.54 -8.29
CA GLU A 114 -19.15 4.87 -7.97
C GLU A 114 -19.57 5.52 -9.29
N ILE A 115 -20.83 5.97 -9.33
CA ILE A 115 -21.34 6.78 -10.43
C ILE A 115 -21.15 8.22 -9.99
N ASP A 116 -20.33 8.96 -10.73
CA ASP A 116 -20.18 10.40 -10.53
C ASP A 116 -21.54 11.07 -10.81
N GLU A 117 -22.17 11.62 -9.78
CA GLU A 117 -23.52 12.22 -9.87
C GLU A 117 -23.57 13.43 -10.81
N GLU A 118 -22.44 14.11 -11.08
CA GLU A 118 -22.39 15.26 -11.97
C GLU A 118 -22.14 14.87 -13.44
N THR A 119 -21.37 13.82 -13.69
CA THR A 119 -20.95 13.44 -15.06
C THR A 119 -21.62 12.16 -15.57
N GLY A 120 -22.23 11.37 -14.70
CA GLY A 120 -22.80 10.04 -15.01
C GLY A 120 -21.73 9.00 -15.39
N ALA A 121 -20.45 9.30 -15.16
CA ALA A 121 -19.34 8.42 -15.50
C ALA A 121 -19.16 7.33 -14.43
N TRP A 122 -18.82 6.13 -14.91
CA TRP A 122 -18.62 4.94 -14.08
C TRP A 122 -17.14 4.89 -13.65
N HIS A 123 -16.87 4.91 -12.34
CA HIS A 123 -15.52 4.78 -11.79
C HIS A 123 -15.43 3.58 -10.85
N LEU A 124 -14.37 2.77 -10.96
CA LEU A 124 -14.03 1.75 -9.96
C LEU A 124 -13.54 2.48 -8.69
N SER A 125 -14.11 2.20 -7.52
CA SER A 125 -13.69 2.86 -6.27
C SER A 125 -12.33 2.38 -5.79
N ARG A 126 -11.69 3.28 -5.05
CA ARG A 126 -10.28 3.25 -4.61
C ARG A 126 -9.92 2.11 -3.66
N ASP A 127 -10.89 1.42 -3.06
CA ASP A 127 -10.65 0.41 -2.02
C ASP A 127 -10.62 -1.04 -2.55
N PHE A 128 -10.72 -1.26 -3.87
CA PHE A 128 -10.68 -2.62 -4.44
C PHE A 128 -9.27 -3.22 -4.39
N ASN A 129 -8.98 -3.95 -3.31
CA ASN A 129 -7.73 -4.69 -3.16
C ASN A 129 -7.76 -5.99 -3.98
N ILE A 130 -7.18 -5.93 -5.19
CA ILE A 130 -7.11 -7.05 -6.13
C ILE A 130 -6.31 -8.23 -5.57
N ASP A 131 -5.37 -7.98 -4.67
CA ASP A 131 -4.55 -9.04 -4.07
C ASP A 131 -5.37 -9.91 -3.12
N HIS A 132 -6.29 -9.31 -2.36
CA HIS A 132 -7.21 -10.05 -1.49
C HIS A 132 -8.16 -10.96 -2.29
N PHE A 133 -8.62 -10.46 -3.44
CA PHE A 133 -9.43 -11.22 -4.41
C PHE A 133 -8.65 -12.40 -5.00
N LEU A 134 -7.43 -12.15 -5.47
CA LEU A 134 -6.57 -13.18 -6.07
C LEU A 134 -6.10 -14.21 -5.03
N LEU A 135 -5.76 -13.79 -3.81
CA LEU A 135 -5.40 -14.68 -2.71
C LEU A 135 -6.55 -15.63 -2.35
N ARG A 136 -7.79 -15.14 -2.27
CA ARG A 136 -8.96 -15.99 -2.00
C ARG A 136 -9.29 -16.94 -3.16
N ALA A 137 -9.19 -16.47 -4.41
CA ALA A 137 -9.40 -17.32 -5.59
C ALA A 137 -8.32 -18.43 -5.74
N ARG A 138 -7.06 -18.15 -5.36
CA ARG A 138 -5.93 -19.09 -5.42
C ARG A 138 -6.14 -20.33 -4.55
N TRP A 139 -6.71 -20.18 -3.34
CA TRP A 139 -6.99 -21.31 -2.44
C TRP A 139 -8.02 -22.29 -2.99
N ILE A 140 -8.86 -21.88 -3.95
CA ILE A 140 -9.88 -22.74 -4.55
C ILE A 140 -9.39 -23.36 -5.86
N LEU A 141 -8.74 -22.56 -6.71
CA LEU A 141 -8.31 -22.98 -8.04
C LEU A 141 -7.13 -23.97 -8.01
N ILE A 142 -6.14 -23.77 -7.13
CA ILE A 142 -4.95 -24.61 -7.09
C ILE A 142 -5.30 -26.05 -6.70
N PRO A 143 -6.09 -26.31 -5.63
CA PRO A 143 -6.52 -27.67 -5.30
C PRO A 143 -7.42 -28.29 -6.37
N ALA A 144 -8.27 -27.49 -7.04
CA ALA A 144 -9.14 -27.99 -8.12
C ALA A 144 -8.32 -28.47 -9.33
N LEU A 145 -7.31 -27.70 -9.73
CA LEU A 145 -6.37 -28.09 -10.79
C LEU A 145 -5.55 -29.33 -10.38
N GLY A 146 -5.11 -29.40 -9.11
CA GLY A 146 -4.44 -30.57 -8.56
C GLY A 146 -5.31 -31.83 -8.61
N ALA A 147 -6.56 -31.74 -8.17
CA ALA A 147 -7.52 -32.84 -8.24
C ALA A 147 -7.82 -33.26 -9.68
N ALA A 148 -7.96 -32.30 -10.60
CA ALA A 148 -8.13 -32.55 -12.03
C ALA A 148 -6.95 -33.31 -12.63
N PHE A 149 -5.73 -32.94 -12.25
CA PHE A 149 -4.53 -33.63 -12.70
C PHE A 149 -4.46 -35.07 -12.17
N VAL A 150 -4.75 -35.30 -10.89
CA VAL A 150 -4.79 -36.66 -10.31
C VAL A 150 -5.89 -37.49 -10.96
N LEU A 151 -7.07 -36.91 -11.23
CA LEU A 151 -8.16 -37.59 -11.91
C LEU A 151 -7.81 -37.95 -13.35
N PHE A 152 -7.16 -37.03 -14.08
CA PHE A 152 -6.65 -37.27 -15.43
C PHE A 152 -5.65 -38.44 -15.46
N VAL A 153 -4.65 -38.43 -14.57
CA VAL A 153 -3.68 -39.52 -14.45
C VAL A 153 -4.36 -40.84 -14.06
N GLY A 154 -5.33 -40.78 -13.14
CA GLY A 154 -6.15 -41.93 -12.76
C GLY A 154 -6.89 -42.54 -13.95
N HIS A 155 -7.43 -41.71 -14.84
CA HIS A 155 -8.12 -42.16 -16.06
C HIS A 155 -7.19 -42.85 -17.05
N LEU A 156 -6.02 -42.26 -17.29
CA LEU A 156 -4.99 -42.83 -18.16
C LEU A 156 -4.51 -44.19 -17.63
N ARG A 157 -4.23 -44.27 -16.32
CA ARG A 157 -3.78 -45.52 -15.68
C ARG A 157 -4.87 -46.58 -15.61
N TRP A 158 -6.14 -46.19 -15.50
CA TRP A 158 -7.24 -47.15 -15.51
C TRP A 158 -7.35 -47.91 -16.83
N TRP A 159 -7.04 -47.23 -17.95
CA TRP A 159 -6.98 -47.83 -19.29
C TRP A 159 -5.60 -48.37 -19.67
N SER A 160 -4.73 -48.63 -18.69
CA SER A 160 -3.47 -49.33 -18.94
C SER A 160 -3.71 -50.83 -19.15
N GLY A 161 -2.89 -51.47 -19.98
CA GLY A 161 -3.00 -52.90 -20.26
C GLY A 161 -2.84 -53.75 -18.99
N ALA A 162 -2.05 -53.27 -18.03
CA ALA A 162 -1.89 -53.89 -16.72
C ALA A 162 -3.20 -53.92 -15.91
N VAL A 163 -4.06 -52.92 -16.04
CA VAL A 163 -5.38 -52.91 -15.39
C VAL A 163 -6.38 -53.72 -16.22
N CYS A 164 -6.46 -53.49 -17.53
CA CYS A 164 -7.39 -54.21 -18.39
C CYS A 164 -7.25 -55.74 -18.26
N SER A 165 -6.02 -56.25 -18.24
CA SER A 165 -5.71 -57.68 -18.05
C SER A 165 -6.22 -58.25 -16.72
N VAL A 166 -6.09 -57.50 -15.61
CA VAL A 166 -6.60 -57.90 -14.29
C VAL A 166 -8.12 -58.02 -14.27
N TYR A 167 -8.82 -57.22 -15.07
CA TYR A 167 -10.28 -57.22 -15.15
C TYR A 167 -10.84 -58.11 -16.27
N GLY A 168 -9.98 -58.92 -16.91
CA GLY A 168 -10.39 -59.91 -17.92
C GLY A 168 -10.61 -59.33 -19.32
N TYR A 169 -10.08 -58.14 -19.62
CA TYR A 169 -9.97 -57.63 -20.99
C TYR A 169 -8.65 -58.11 -21.60
N ASN A 170 -8.74 -59.02 -22.56
CA ASN A 170 -7.62 -59.42 -23.41
C ASN A 170 -7.76 -58.70 -24.74
N ASP A 171 -7.26 -57.48 -24.84
CA ASP A 171 -7.10 -56.80 -26.13
C ASP A 171 -5.81 -57.29 -26.79
N GLU A 172 -5.87 -57.64 -28.07
CA GLU A 172 -4.69 -57.96 -28.89
C GLU A 172 -3.86 -56.69 -29.25
N GLY A 173 -4.36 -55.50 -28.91
CA GLY A 173 -3.73 -54.20 -29.19
C GLY A 173 -3.15 -53.51 -27.94
N VAL A 174 -2.38 -52.44 -28.17
CA VAL A 174 -1.87 -51.58 -27.07
C VAL A 174 -3.04 -50.85 -26.42
N ALA A 175 -3.16 -50.95 -25.10
CA ALA A 175 -4.25 -50.33 -24.37
C ALA A 175 -4.23 -48.78 -24.54
N PRO A 176 -5.40 -48.11 -24.67
CA PRO A 176 -5.46 -46.68 -24.93
C PRO A 176 -4.69 -45.81 -23.93
N GLY A 177 -4.68 -46.19 -22.65
CA GLY A 177 -3.94 -45.46 -21.61
C GLY A 177 -2.43 -45.52 -21.80
N ASP A 178 -1.92 -46.69 -22.23
CA ASP A 178 -0.50 -46.88 -22.50
C ASP A 178 -0.08 -46.19 -23.79
N GLN A 179 -0.95 -46.17 -24.82
CA GLN A 179 -0.71 -45.39 -26.04
C GLN A 179 -0.51 -43.91 -25.74
N VAL A 180 -1.36 -43.30 -24.89
CA VAL A 180 -1.22 -41.88 -24.53
C VAL A 180 0.06 -41.62 -23.74
N ILE A 181 0.44 -42.53 -22.83
CA ILE A 181 1.67 -42.39 -22.04
C ILE A 181 2.90 -42.52 -22.94
N ASP A 182 2.91 -43.48 -23.86
CA ASP A 182 3.99 -43.68 -24.81
C ASP A 182 4.05 -42.53 -25.82
N ASP A 183 2.92 -42.01 -26.28
CA ASP A 183 2.87 -40.81 -27.11
C ASP A 183 3.45 -39.59 -26.36
N ILE A 184 3.14 -39.45 -25.06
CA ILE A 184 3.70 -38.37 -24.24
C ILE A 184 5.23 -38.46 -24.19
N ARG A 185 5.78 -39.66 -24.00
CA ARG A 185 7.22 -39.93 -23.86
C ARG A 185 8.00 -39.88 -25.17
N SER A 186 7.42 -40.42 -26.24
CA SER A 186 8.08 -40.59 -27.54
C SER A 186 7.89 -39.39 -28.48
N GLY A 187 7.02 -38.45 -28.14
CA GLY A 187 6.61 -37.36 -29.04
C GLY A 187 5.39 -37.70 -29.89
N GLY A 188 4.91 -38.94 -29.82
CA GLY A 188 3.76 -39.44 -30.58
C GLY A 188 4.11 -39.73 -32.04
N ARG A 189 3.09 -40.08 -32.84
CA ARG A 189 3.27 -40.40 -34.26
C ARG A 189 3.66 -39.19 -35.13
N ASP A 190 3.31 -37.97 -34.69
CA ASP A 190 3.65 -36.72 -35.38
C ASP A 190 4.18 -35.66 -34.38
N PRO A 191 5.52 -35.58 -34.24
CA PRO A 191 6.15 -34.60 -33.35
C PRO A 191 5.88 -33.14 -33.74
N GLN A 192 5.71 -32.83 -35.03
CA GLN A 192 5.55 -31.45 -35.51
C GLN A 192 4.17 -30.89 -35.14
N TYR A 193 3.11 -31.69 -35.35
CA TYR A 193 1.76 -31.32 -34.94
C TYR A 193 1.68 -31.04 -33.43
N ARG A 194 2.29 -31.92 -32.62
CA ARG A 194 2.28 -31.80 -31.16
C ARG A 194 3.05 -30.57 -30.67
N THR A 195 4.22 -30.29 -31.25
CA THR A 195 5.01 -29.11 -30.89
C THR A 195 4.24 -27.83 -31.21
N SER A 196 3.52 -27.80 -32.34
CA SER A 196 2.67 -26.68 -32.75
C SER A 196 1.49 -26.48 -31.79
N TRP A 197 0.82 -27.57 -31.40
CA TRP A 197 -0.28 -27.52 -30.45
C TRP A 197 0.17 -27.08 -29.06
N MET A 198 1.28 -27.62 -28.55
CA MET A 198 1.84 -27.22 -27.25
C MET A 198 2.30 -25.77 -27.24
N SER A 199 2.92 -25.30 -28.33
CA SER A 199 3.33 -23.90 -28.47
C SER A 199 2.11 -22.97 -28.49
N SER A 200 1.04 -23.36 -29.18
CA SER A 200 -0.23 -22.64 -29.16
C SER A 200 -0.83 -22.60 -27.75
N ALA A 201 -0.94 -23.75 -27.07
CA ALA A 201 -1.47 -23.82 -25.71
C ALA A 201 -0.66 -22.96 -24.72
N LEU A 202 0.68 -22.99 -24.83
CA LEU A 202 1.56 -22.16 -24.01
C LEU A 202 1.36 -20.66 -24.30
N LEU A 203 1.24 -20.28 -25.57
CA LEU A 203 1.00 -18.90 -25.96
C LEU A 203 -0.32 -18.38 -25.37
N HIS A 204 -1.40 -19.16 -25.49
CA HIS A 204 -2.69 -18.80 -24.91
C HIS A 204 -2.62 -18.73 -23.37
N PHE A 205 -1.91 -19.67 -22.73
CA PHE A 205 -1.67 -19.61 -21.29
C PHE A 205 -0.94 -18.32 -20.88
N LEU A 206 0.11 -17.93 -21.62
CA LEU A 206 0.86 -16.71 -21.35
C LEU A 206 0.04 -15.44 -21.63
N ILE A 207 -0.84 -15.43 -22.63
CA ILE A 207 -1.73 -14.29 -22.89
C ILE A 207 -2.79 -14.14 -21.78
N ILE A 208 -3.37 -15.25 -21.33
CA ILE A 208 -4.45 -15.25 -20.32
C ILE A 208 -3.89 -15.01 -18.91
N PHE A 209 -2.80 -15.70 -18.55
CA PHE A 209 -2.26 -15.69 -17.19
C PHE A 209 -0.95 -14.89 -17.05
N GLY A 210 -0.26 -14.55 -18.15
CA GLY A 210 0.97 -13.74 -18.09
C GLY A 210 0.76 -12.37 -17.43
N PRO A 211 -0.31 -11.61 -17.73
CA PRO A 211 -0.62 -10.38 -17.01
C PRO A 211 -0.80 -10.58 -15.49
N LEU A 212 -1.37 -11.72 -15.08
CA LEU A 212 -1.52 -12.07 -13.66
C LEU A 212 -0.16 -12.30 -12.98
N PHE A 213 0.77 -12.97 -13.67
CA PHE A 213 2.13 -13.18 -13.17
C PHE A 213 2.98 -11.91 -13.21
N LEU A 214 2.78 -11.03 -14.19
CA LEU A 214 3.42 -9.70 -14.26
C LEU A 214 2.84 -8.72 -13.23
N GLY A 215 1.61 -8.96 -12.77
CA GLY A 215 0.96 -8.27 -11.66
C GLY A 215 1.45 -8.72 -10.29
N LEU A 216 2.22 -9.81 -10.18
CA LEU A 216 2.96 -10.19 -8.96
C LEU A 216 4.15 -9.25 -8.76
N ARG A 217 3.90 -7.94 -8.65
CA ARG A 217 4.93 -6.97 -8.30
C ARG A 217 5.15 -7.09 -6.80
N GLY A 218 6.39 -7.35 -6.38
CA GLY A 218 6.72 -7.53 -4.96
C GLY A 218 6.35 -6.30 -4.14
N CYS A 219 5.78 -6.51 -2.95
CA CYS A 219 5.49 -5.43 -2.03
C CYS A 219 6.78 -4.88 -1.43
N LEU A 220 7.00 -3.57 -1.53
CA LEU A 220 8.03 -2.85 -0.81
C LEU A 220 7.54 -2.55 0.61
N VAL A 221 8.45 -2.59 1.57
CA VAL A 221 8.17 -2.29 2.98
C VAL A 221 9.20 -1.29 3.46
N TYR A 222 8.75 -0.10 3.85
CA TYR A 222 9.55 0.88 4.57
C TYR A 222 9.46 0.59 6.07
N LYS A 223 10.62 0.45 6.72
CA LYS A 223 10.72 0.19 8.15
C LYS A 223 11.10 1.47 8.87
N LEU A 224 10.17 2.02 9.64
CA LEU A 224 10.46 3.17 10.49
C LEU A 224 11.54 2.83 11.54
N PRO A 225 12.30 3.81 12.03
CA PRO A 225 13.27 3.58 13.09
C PRO A 225 12.60 3.02 14.37
N PRO A 226 13.31 2.14 15.12
CA PRO A 226 12.84 1.66 16.41
C PRO A 226 12.65 2.80 17.40
N GLY A 227 11.75 2.63 18.36
CA GLY A 227 11.54 3.53 19.51
C GLY A 227 10.35 3.12 20.35
N GLU A 228 10.46 3.24 21.66
CA GLU A 228 9.39 2.87 22.60
C GLU A 228 8.58 4.11 22.99
N GLY A 229 7.30 4.14 22.63
CA GLY A 229 6.42 5.25 22.98
C GLY A 229 5.02 5.13 22.42
N GLN A 230 4.02 5.35 23.27
CA GLN A 230 2.68 5.69 22.79
C GLN A 230 2.69 7.18 22.46
N PRO A 231 2.21 7.63 21.28
CA PRO A 231 2.18 9.05 20.94
C PRO A 231 1.37 9.79 22.00
N THR A 232 2.07 10.44 22.95
CA THR A 232 1.44 11.29 23.93
C THR A 232 0.93 12.51 23.18
N THR A 233 -0.38 12.69 23.21
CA THR A 233 -1.04 13.87 22.66
C THR A 233 -0.36 15.08 23.29
N PRO A 234 0.16 16.03 22.50
CA PRO A 234 0.95 17.12 23.06
C PRO A 234 0.11 17.84 24.12
N PRO A 235 0.66 18.14 25.31
CA PRO A 235 -0.05 18.95 26.29
C PRO A 235 -0.40 20.27 25.63
N VAL A 236 -1.68 20.62 25.65
CA VAL A 236 -2.15 21.96 25.31
C VAL A 236 -1.44 22.90 26.27
N MET A 237 -0.42 23.63 25.79
CA MET A 237 0.10 24.77 26.54
C MET A 237 -1.03 25.77 26.59
N VAL A 238 -1.75 25.77 27.71
CA VAL A 238 -2.64 26.87 28.07
C VAL A 238 -1.72 28.05 28.31
N ILE A 239 -1.62 28.93 27.32
CA ILE A 239 -1.02 30.25 27.51
C ILE A 239 -1.89 30.92 28.57
N GLN A 240 -1.36 31.10 29.78
CA GLN A 240 -1.97 32.02 30.73
C GLN A 240 -1.74 33.41 30.14
N VAL A 241 -2.74 33.92 29.42
CA VAL A 241 -2.75 35.31 28.98
C VAL A 241 -2.85 36.14 30.25
N GLU A 242 -1.77 36.82 30.61
CA GLU A 242 -1.82 37.83 31.67
C GLU A 242 -2.72 38.96 31.14
N GLU A 243 -3.88 39.13 31.78
CA GLU A 243 -4.89 40.09 31.37
C GLU A 243 -4.33 41.49 31.60
N ILE A 244 -3.83 42.13 30.54
CA ILE A 244 -3.39 43.52 30.60
C ILE A 244 -4.63 44.37 30.90
N GLU A 245 -4.67 44.96 32.08
CA GLU A 245 -5.78 45.82 32.52
C GLU A 245 -5.74 47.12 31.68
N VAL A 246 -6.53 47.17 30.61
CA VAL A 246 -6.64 48.37 29.78
C VAL A 246 -7.45 49.41 30.55
N GLU A 247 -6.79 50.47 31.04
CA GLU A 247 -7.48 51.62 31.64
C GLU A 247 -8.46 52.21 30.63
N ARG A 248 -9.76 51.95 30.84
CA ARG A 248 -10.81 52.50 29.99
C ARG A 248 -11.06 53.95 30.40
N LEU A 249 -10.51 54.89 29.62
CA LEU A 249 -10.80 56.31 29.74
C LEU A 249 -12.30 56.55 29.46
N VAL A 250 -13.06 56.95 30.49
CA VAL A 250 -14.46 57.39 30.35
C VAL A 250 -14.47 58.87 29.99
N LEU A 251 -14.78 59.19 28.74
CA LEU A 251 -14.78 60.56 28.24
C LEU A 251 -16.17 61.20 28.30
N ASN A 252 -16.22 62.44 28.77
CA ASN A 252 -17.43 63.25 28.79
C ASN A 252 -17.75 63.72 27.34
N PRO A 253 -18.92 63.37 26.78
CA PRO A 253 -19.27 63.68 25.40
C PRO A 253 -19.36 65.18 25.06
N GLU A 254 -19.41 66.08 26.05
CA GLU A 254 -19.43 67.53 25.81
C GLU A 254 -18.05 68.21 25.90
N SER A 255 -16.97 67.45 26.05
CA SER A 255 -15.61 68.01 26.08
C SER A 255 -15.05 68.22 24.66
N PRO A 256 -14.46 69.39 24.34
CA PRO A 256 -13.83 69.64 23.05
C PRO A 256 -12.47 68.94 23.00
N ILE A 257 -12.47 67.65 22.72
CA ILE A 257 -11.24 66.84 22.60
C ILE A 257 -11.08 66.44 21.14
N SER A 258 -9.92 66.78 20.57
CA SER A 258 -9.50 66.29 19.25
C SER A 258 -8.96 64.87 19.40
N PHE A 259 -9.69 63.88 18.88
CA PHE A 259 -9.24 62.49 18.86
C PHE A 259 -8.14 62.32 17.82
N HIS A 260 -6.90 62.17 18.28
CA HIS A 260 -5.87 61.52 17.47
C HIS A 260 -5.99 60.02 17.74
N VAL A 261 -6.54 59.27 16.77
CA VAL A 261 -6.50 57.81 16.82
C VAL A 261 -5.14 57.41 16.26
N PRO A 262 -4.20 56.91 17.08
CA PRO A 262 -2.94 56.39 16.55
C PRO A 262 -3.26 55.19 15.64
N ASP A 263 -2.50 55.02 14.56
CA ASP A 263 -2.56 53.80 13.75
C ASP A 263 -2.18 52.62 14.66
N PRO A 264 -2.75 51.41 14.52
CA PRO A 264 -2.44 50.29 15.41
C PRO A 264 -0.95 49.95 15.50
N THR A 265 -0.15 50.36 14.53
CA THR A 265 1.32 50.23 14.52
C THR A 265 2.08 51.22 15.42
N ASP A 266 1.43 52.27 15.95
CA ASP A 266 2.09 53.33 16.74
C ASP A 266 1.95 53.16 18.26
N SER A 267 1.44 52.01 18.72
CA SER A 267 1.18 51.77 20.15
C SER A 267 2.40 51.18 20.85
N GLU A 268 3.00 51.93 21.78
CA GLU A 268 4.06 51.45 22.69
C GLU A 268 3.67 50.14 23.40
N MET A 269 2.37 49.91 23.61
CA MET A 269 1.85 48.66 24.20
C MET A 269 2.04 47.45 23.29
N LEU A 270 1.94 47.60 21.97
CA LEU A 270 2.16 46.50 21.03
C LEU A 270 3.65 46.15 20.96
N GLU A 271 4.54 47.14 20.98
CA GLU A 271 5.98 46.90 21.08
C GLU A 271 6.34 46.20 22.39
N GLN A 272 5.73 46.57 23.53
CA GLN A 272 5.96 45.91 24.81
C GLN A 272 5.45 44.46 24.81
N VAL A 273 4.28 44.20 24.22
CA VAL A 273 3.74 42.83 24.09
C VAL A 273 4.61 41.99 23.16
N GLU A 274 5.11 42.56 22.06
CA GLU A 274 6.03 41.89 21.15
C GLU A 274 7.36 41.58 21.85
N GLN A 275 7.94 42.54 22.57
CA GLN A 275 9.16 42.34 23.38
C GLN A 275 8.96 41.30 24.50
N MET A 276 7.84 41.30 25.20
CA MET A 276 7.54 40.28 26.23
C MET A 276 7.35 38.90 25.60
N THR A 277 6.73 38.84 24.41
CA THR A 277 6.60 37.61 23.63
C THR A 277 7.97 37.10 23.18
N GLU A 278 8.84 37.98 22.68
CA GLU A 278 10.22 37.67 22.29
C GLU A 278 11.08 37.20 23.48
N GLN A 279 10.98 37.86 24.63
CA GLN A 279 11.71 37.49 25.85
C GLN A 279 11.24 36.14 26.42
N GLN A 280 9.94 35.84 26.37
CA GLN A 280 9.44 34.49 26.70
C GLN A 280 9.88 33.43 25.68
N VAL A 281 10.03 33.80 24.40
CA VAL A 281 10.54 32.93 23.35
C VAL A 281 12.02 32.59 23.58
N GLU A 282 12.85 33.56 23.96
CA GLU A 282 14.25 33.33 24.36
C GLU A 282 14.34 32.45 25.62
N ALA A 283 13.52 32.69 26.64
CA ALA A 283 13.53 31.92 27.88
C ALA A 283 13.11 30.44 27.70
N THR A 284 12.42 30.11 26.60
CA THR A 284 12.06 28.72 26.26
C THR A 284 13.02 28.08 25.24
N GLY A 285 14.01 28.84 24.73
CA GLY A 285 14.69 28.57 23.45
C GLY A 285 16.03 27.84 23.48
N ASP A 286 16.69 27.67 24.63
CA ASP A 286 18.08 27.16 24.67
C ASP A 286 18.24 25.71 25.18
N GLY A 287 17.14 25.01 25.43
CA GLY A 287 17.18 23.59 25.75
C GLY A 287 17.44 22.75 24.50
N VAL A 288 18.52 21.97 24.47
CA VAL A 288 18.71 20.90 23.46
C VAL A 288 17.43 20.05 23.46
N PRO A 289 16.73 19.90 22.32
CA PRO A 289 15.52 19.09 22.26
C PRO A 289 15.82 17.68 22.81
N GLY A 290 14.92 17.13 23.63
CA GLY A 290 15.05 15.75 24.12
C GLY A 290 15.12 14.72 22.98
N PRO A 291 15.40 13.44 23.29
CA PRO A 291 15.45 12.38 22.29
C PRO A 291 14.20 12.38 21.41
N LEU A 292 14.39 12.37 20.09
CA LEU A 292 13.32 12.52 19.12
C LEU A 292 12.50 11.23 19.06
N GLY A 293 11.22 11.28 19.41
CA GLY A 293 10.35 10.12 19.32
C GLY A 293 8.95 10.34 19.85
N THR A 294 8.16 9.28 19.76
CA THR A 294 6.81 9.20 20.35
C THR A 294 6.82 8.78 21.82
N GLY A 295 8.00 8.64 22.44
CA GLY A 295 8.17 8.13 23.81
C GLY A 295 8.64 9.17 24.81
N ASP A 296 8.23 8.98 26.06
CA ASP A 296 8.58 9.84 27.21
C ASP A 296 9.95 9.47 27.85
N GLY A 297 10.82 8.76 27.12
CA GLY A 297 12.03 8.11 27.65
C GLY A 297 13.37 8.57 27.03
N GLN A 298 14.47 8.04 27.55
CA GLN A 298 15.84 8.20 27.00
C GLN A 298 15.99 7.55 25.61
N ASP A 299 15.06 6.65 25.26
CA ASP A 299 15.00 5.90 24.02
C ASP A 299 13.97 6.53 23.05
N GLY A 300 14.31 7.68 22.45
CA GLY A 300 13.65 8.23 21.27
C GLY A 300 13.47 7.23 20.11
N GLY A 301 12.52 7.53 19.22
CA GLY A 301 12.16 6.78 18.02
C GLY A 301 10.65 6.66 17.74
N PHE A 302 10.28 5.89 16.71
CA PHE A 302 8.95 5.94 16.07
C PHE A 302 8.21 4.59 15.99
N GLY A 303 8.45 3.69 16.94
CA GLY A 303 7.72 2.42 17.05
C GLY A 303 7.93 1.46 15.88
N GLY A 304 9.07 1.55 15.20
CA GLY A 304 9.46 0.61 14.14
C GLY A 304 10.17 -0.64 14.63
N PRO A 305 10.44 -1.61 13.74
CA PRO A 305 11.19 -2.81 14.10
C PRO A 305 12.68 -2.50 14.40
N PRO A 306 13.42 -3.40 15.07
CA PRO A 306 14.83 -3.18 15.45
C PRO A 306 15.78 -2.92 14.28
N ASP A 307 15.43 -3.38 13.08
CA ASP A 307 16.20 -3.20 11.85
C ASP A 307 15.70 -2.03 10.99
N GLY A 308 14.80 -1.19 11.54
CA GLY A 308 14.31 0.00 10.88
C GLY A 308 15.30 1.17 10.95
N GLU A 309 15.35 1.96 9.90
CA GLU A 309 16.24 3.11 9.77
C GLU A 309 15.55 4.23 9.01
N LEU A 310 15.92 5.47 9.32
CA LEU A 310 15.42 6.62 8.58
C LEU A 310 16.15 6.70 7.24
N VAL A 311 15.47 6.30 6.17
CA VAL A 311 15.96 6.44 4.80
C VAL A 311 15.33 7.66 4.14
N TRP A 312 16.17 8.52 3.55
CA TRP A 312 15.70 9.65 2.74
C TRP A 312 15.47 9.21 1.31
N LEU A 313 14.22 9.29 0.85
CA LEU A 313 13.84 8.98 -0.52
C LEU A 313 13.58 10.27 -1.30
N TYR A 314 14.26 10.44 -2.44
CA TYR A 314 14.00 11.53 -3.36
C TYR A 314 13.30 11.03 -4.61
N LEU A 315 12.30 11.79 -5.03
CA LEU A 315 11.36 11.41 -6.08
C LEU A 315 11.96 11.72 -7.45
N ARG A 316 12.18 10.68 -8.24
CA ARG A 316 12.58 10.77 -9.64
C ARG A 316 11.35 10.96 -10.52
N TYR A 317 11.36 12.04 -11.30
CA TYR A 317 10.34 12.37 -12.28
C TYR A 317 10.97 12.84 -13.59
N GLN A 318 10.18 12.93 -14.67
CA GLN A 318 10.70 13.45 -15.93
C GLN A 318 10.76 14.99 -15.85
N GLY A 319 11.97 15.53 -15.79
CA GLY A 319 12.20 16.96 -15.70
C GLY A 319 13.69 17.28 -15.73
N THR A 320 14.01 18.55 -15.93
CA THR A 320 15.39 19.05 -15.90
C THR A 320 15.88 19.20 -14.46
N ASP A 321 17.06 18.66 -14.18
CA ASP A 321 17.76 18.72 -12.87
C ASP A 321 16.84 18.33 -11.69
N TRP A 322 16.08 17.25 -11.85
CA TRP A 322 15.25 16.67 -10.77
C TRP A 322 16.11 16.20 -9.57
N ASP A 323 17.41 16.04 -9.78
CA ASP A 323 18.45 15.64 -8.85
C ASP A 323 19.35 16.83 -8.43
N ASP A 324 18.85 18.07 -8.47
CA ASP A 324 19.65 19.23 -8.04
C ASP A 324 20.22 19.09 -6.62
N GLY A 325 21.54 19.24 -6.51
CA GLY A 325 22.27 19.07 -5.25
C GLY A 325 22.40 17.61 -4.79
N ILE A 326 22.05 16.65 -5.63
CA ILE A 326 22.11 15.21 -5.36
C ILE A 326 23.13 14.59 -6.33
N ASP A 327 24.34 14.31 -5.82
CA ASP A 327 25.37 13.61 -6.57
C ASP A 327 25.62 12.23 -5.95
N ASP A 328 25.17 11.17 -6.64
CA ASP A 328 25.37 9.78 -6.21
C ASP A 328 26.81 9.31 -6.42
N SER A 329 27.56 9.94 -7.33
CA SER A 329 28.95 9.61 -7.64
C SER A 329 29.94 10.18 -6.61
N ARG A 330 29.57 11.30 -5.98
CA ARG A 330 30.38 11.97 -4.95
C ARG A 330 29.51 12.38 -3.77
N LEU A 331 29.32 11.44 -2.85
CA LEU A 331 28.50 11.64 -1.64
C LEU A 331 28.88 12.90 -0.84
N SER A 332 30.15 13.32 -0.83
CA SER A 332 30.54 14.57 -0.14
C SER A 332 29.88 15.81 -0.73
N GLN A 333 29.62 15.83 -2.04
CA GLN A 333 29.00 16.96 -2.76
C GLN A 333 27.47 16.91 -2.72
N ASN A 334 26.90 15.81 -2.20
CA ASN A 334 25.48 15.60 -2.10
C ASN A 334 24.91 16.32 -0.87
N ALA A 335 24.04 17.31 -1.12
CA ALA A 335 23.44 18.15 -0.11
C ALA A 335 22.62 17.35 0.92
N ILE A 336 21.88 16.34 0.44
CA ILE A 336 21.04 15.52 1.30
C ILE A 336 21.91 14.60 2.16
N HIS A 337 22.99 14.03 1.61
CA HIS A 337 23.95 13.26 2.38
C HIS A 337 24.59 14.11 3.51
N ASN A 338 25.01 15.34 3.21
CA ASN A 338 25.59 16.25 4.19
C ASN A 338 24.58 16.64 5.29
N PHE A 339 23.33 16.89 4.91
CA PHE A 339 22.24 17.08 5.87
C PHE A 339 22.07 15.85 6.77
N LEU A 340 21.94 14.65 6.19
CA LEU A 340 21.71 13.40 6.93
C LEU A 340 22.87 13.05 7.87
N ARG A 341 24.11 13.33 7.46
CA ARG A 341 25.28 13.18 8.33
C ARG A 341 25.15 14.05 9.57
N ARG A 342 24.85 15.34 9.39
CA ARG A 342 24.62 16.28 10.50
C ARG A 342 23.41 15.89 11.35
N PHE A 343 22.33 15.46 10.71
CA PHE A 343 21.10 15.03 11.38
C PHE A 343 21.37 13.84 12.30
N ARG A 344 22.01 12.79 11.78
CA ARG A 344 22.43 11.61 12.56
C ARG A 344 23.34 11.97 13.73
N ASP A 345 24.29 12.89 13.52
CA ASP A 345 25.26 13.27 14.55
C ASP A 345 24.67 14.24 15.61
N THR A 346 23.39 14.61 15.49
CA THR A 346 22.70 15.47 16.47
C THR A 346 22.35 14.67 17.73
N PRO A 347 22.67 15.16 18.95
CA PRO A 347 22.47 14.40 20.19
C PRO A 347 21.02 13.92 20.44
N SER A 348 20.04 14.66 19.95
CA SER A 348 18.61 14.32 20.06
C SER A 348 18.20 13.15 19.14
N ILE A 349 19.03 12.75 18.18
CA ILE A 349 18.79 11.63 17.28
C ILE A 349 19.49 10.40 17.83
N ASN A 350 18.70 9.45 18.32
CA ASN A 350 19.19 8.24 18.98
C ASN A 350 18.73 6.95 18.28
N PHE A 351 18.30 7.05 17.02
CA PHE A 351 17.87 5.94 16.17
C PHE A 351 18.71 5.86 14.88
N PRO A 352 18.72 4.70 14.19
CA PRO A 352 19.48 4.54 12.95
C PRO A 352 18.99 5.48 11.82
N VAL A 353 19.93 6.15 11.16
CA VAL A 353 19.69 7.02 10.00
C VAL A 353 20.62 6.58 8.87
N ASP A 354 20.06 6.22 7.72
CA ASP A 354 20.86 6.01 6.52
C ASP A 354 21.28 7.37 5.98
N THR A 355 22.59 7.58 5.89
CA THR A 355 23.14 8.83 5.35
C THR A 355 23.15 8.86 3.82
N ARG A 356 22.89 7.74 3.15
CA ARG A 356 22.83 7.69 1.68
C ARG A 356 21.37 7.86 1.22
N PRO A 357 21.02 8.99 0.59
CA PRO A 357 19.70 9.15 0.02
C PRO A 357 19.49 8.16 -1.14
N ARG A 358 18.25 7.76 -1.41
CA ARG A 358 17.91 6.84 -2.51
C ARG A 358 16.86 7.42 -3.45
N ALA A 359 17.10 7.31 -4.76
CA ALA A 359 16.12 7.67 -5.77
C ALA A 359 14.96 6.66 -5.77
N ILE A 360 13.74 7.16 -5.90
CA ILE A 360 12.55 6.34 -6.14
C ILE A 360 11.69 6.98 -7.22
N SER A 361 11.19 6.20 -8.17
CA SER A 361 10.22 6.70 -9.16
C SER A 361 8.81 6.76 -8.59
N VAL A 362 7.96 7.61 -9.19
CA VAL A 362 6.55 7.72 -8.76
C VAL A 362 5.85 6.36 -8.84
N ALA A 363 6.08 5.59 -9.90
CA ALA A 363 5.49 4.27 -10.08
C ALA A 363 5.88 3.26 -8.98
N GLU A 364 7.07 3.37 -8.39
CA GLU A 364 7.51 2.50 -7.30
C GLU A 364 6.77 2.78 -5.98
N LEU A 365 6.18 3.97 -5.82
CA LEU A 365 5.38 4.28 -4.63
C LEU A 365 4.12 3.39 -4.53
N ALA A 366 3.59 2.94 -5.66
CA ALA A 366 2.44 2.05 -5.70
C ALA A 366 2.74 0.63 -5.20
N HIS A 367 4.02 0.26 -5.04
CA HIS A 367 4.40 -1.07 -4.57
C HIS A 367 4.54 -1.14 -3.05
N PHE A 368 4.45 -0.03 -2.32
CA PHE A 368 4.49 -0.10 -0.86
C PHE A 368 3.21 -0.71 -0.30
N GLN A 369 3.38 -1.56 0.71
CA GLN A 369 2.25 -2.07 1.47
C GLN A 369 1.59 -0.93 2.26
N ASP A 370 0.26 -0.98 2.38
CA ASP A 370 -0.53 -0.04 3.19
C ASP A 370 0.01 0.05 4.63
N GLY A 371 0.30 1.27 5.08
CA GLY A 371 0.90 1.50 6.40
C GLY A 371 2.41 1.26 6.52
N TYR A 372 3.06 0.87 5.43
CA TYR A 372 4.52 0.64 5.35
C TYR A 372 5.17 1.38 4.17
N ALA A 373 4.57 2.48 3.75
CA ALA A 373 5.17 3.45 2.83
C ALA A 373 6.14 4.40 3.58
N PRO A 374 7.08 5.06 2.89
CA PRO A 374 7.91 6.08 3.52
C PRO A 374 7.06 7.24 4.06
N PRO A 375 7.38 7.80 5.24
CA PRO A 375 6.61 8.90 5.86
C PRO A 375 6.66 10.18 5.02
N PHE A 376 7.74 10.40 4.29
CA PHE A 376 7.87 11.46 3.32
C PHE A 376 8.68 11.02 2.10
N VAL A 377 8.46 11.70 0.98
CA VAL A 377 9.35 11.69 -0.18
C VAL A 377 9.74 13.12 -0.54
N PHE A 378 11.01 13.31 -0.90
CA PHE A 378 11.56 14.63 -1.21
C PHE A 378 11.52 14.90 -2.71
N MET A 379 11.16 16.12 -3.11
CA MET A 379 11.15 16.55 -4.51
C MET A 379 11.82 17.92 -4.65
N THR A 380 12.67 18.05 -5.66
CA THR A 380 13.33 19.31 -6.02
C THR A 380 13.54 19.36 -7.53
N GLY A 381 13.80 20.54 -8.08
CA GLY A 381 14.42 20.66 -9.39
C GLY A 381 14.48 22.08 -9.92
N HIS A 382 15.04 22.24 -11.13
CA HIS A 382 15.24 23.55 -11.77
C HIS A 382 14.23 23.89 -12.87
N GLY A 383 13.43 22.96 -13.37
CA GLY A 383 12.53 23.24 -14.49
C GLY A 383 11.19 22.53 -14.43
N GLY A 384 10.70 22.13 -15.61
CA GLY A 384 9.36 21.56 -15.77
C GLY A 384 9.23 20.19 -15.09
N ILE A 385 8.08 19.97 -14.48
CA ILE A 385 7.65 18.67 -13.93
C ILE A 385 6.74 18.03 -14.97
N ASN A 386 7.15 16.91 -15.55
CA ASN A 386 6.34 16.09 -16.43
C ASN A 386 6.07 14.74 -15.78
N ILE A 387 4.81 14.49 -15.42
CA ILE A 387 4.36 13.29 -14.72
C ILE A 387 3.09 12.80 -15.41
N SER A 388 3.00 11.49 -15.66
CA SER A 388 1.86 10.88 -16.35
C SER A 388 0.58 10.91 -15.50
N GLY A 389 -0.59 10.78 -16.11
CA GLY A 389 -1.87 10.73 -15.38
C GLY A 389 -1.93 9.56 -14.38
N SER A 390 -1.35 8.40 -14.72
CA SER A 390 -1.25 7.26 -13.81
C SER A 390 -0.34 7.57 -12.62
N ASP A 391 0.79 8.25 -12.84
CA ASP A 391 1.72 8.63 -11.77
C ASP A 391 1.11 9.72 -10.85
N ILE A 392 0.31 10.64 -11.40
CA ILE A 392 -0.46 11.61 -10.60
C ILE A 392 -1.38 10.87 -9.62
N GLN A 393 -2.08 9.84 -10.09
CA GLN A 393 -2.96 9.04 -9.24
C GLN A 393 -2.16 8.32 -8.15
N ILE A 394 -1.02 7.69 -8.49
CA ILE A 394 -0.15 7.03 -7.51
C ILE A 394 0.35 8.00 -6.45
N LEU A 395 0.78 9.21 -6.84
CA LEU A 395 1.25 10.21 -5.88
C LEU A 395 0.12 10.70 -4.96
N ARG A 396 -1.09 10.88 -5.52
CA ARG A 396 -2.28 11.22 -4.75
C ARG A 396 -2.58 10.14 -3.72
N ASP A 397 -2.55 8.87 -4.13
CA ASP A 397 -2.85 7.73 -3.25
C ASP A 397 -1.77 7.56 -2.16
N TYR A 398 -0.49 7.73 -2.51
CA TYR A 398 0.61 7.76 -1.53
C TYR A 398 0.39 8.85 -0.45
N VAL A 399 0.07 10.07 -0.88
CA VAL A 399 -0.17 11.17 0.05
C VAL A 399 -1.47 10.93 0.82
N GLN A 400 -2.54 10.40 0.24
CA GLN A 400 -3.78 10.10 0.97
C GLN A 400 -3.59 8.97 1.98
N GLY A 401 -2.76 7.97 1.67
CA GLY A 401 -2.43 6.82 2.52
C GLY A 401 -1.54 7.13 3.73
N GLY A 402 -1.15 8.39 3.93
CA GLY A 402 -0.40 8.82 5.12
C GLY A 402 0.91 9.55 4.78
N GLY A 403 1.46 9.33 3.59
CA GLY A 403 2.72 9.93 3.15
C GLY A 403 2.67 11.46 3.05
N MET A 404 3.85 12.08 3.05
CA MET A 404 4.03 13.51 2.80
C MET A 404 4.91 13.74 1.58
N LEU A 405 4.50 14.68 0.72
CA LEU A 405 5.38 15.21 -0.31
C LEU A 405 6.13 16.44 0.24
N PHE A 406 7.43 16.32 0.46
CA PHE A 406 8.30 17.42 0.88
C PHE A 406 8.99 18.02 -0.36
N VAL A 407 8.63 19.24 -0.72
CA VAL A 407 9.12 19.91 -1.93
C VAL A 407 9.93 21.16 -1.62
N ASP A 408 11.07 21.29 -2.30
CA ASP A 408 11.96 22.44 -2.23
C ASP A 408 12.29 22.96 -3.64
N ALA A 409 11.99 24.23 -3.91
CA ALA A 409 12.23 24.79 -5.23
C ALA A 409 13.68 25.23 -5.39
N ALA A 410 14.36 24.72 -6.43
CA ALA A 410 15.70 25.19 -6.81
C ALA A 410 15.68 26.36 -7.81
N SER A 411 14.51 26.71 -8.35
CA SER A 411 14.40 27.79 -9.32
C SER A 411 12.99 28.39 -9.40
N PRO A 412 12.85 29.61 -9.98
CA PRO A 412 11.54 30.19 -10.27
C PRO A 412 10.75 29.41 -11.34
N ALA A 413 11.43 28.71 -12.25
CA ALA A 413 10.75 27.90 -13.27
C ALA A 413 10.11 26.65 -12.64
N PHE A 414 10.80 26.04 -11.67
CA PHE A 414 10.27 24.93 -10.89
C PHE A 414 9.11 25.38 -10.00
N ASP A 415 9.19 26.53 -9.31
CA ASP A 415 8.06 27.07 -8.52
C ASP A 415 6.77 27.14 -9.35
N ARG A 416 6.83 27.76 -10.53
CA ARG A 416 5.67 27.86 -11.44
C ARG A 416 5.19 26.49 -11.90
N SER A 417 6.10 25.57 -12.17
CA SER A 417 5.74 24.22 -12.58
C SER A 417 5.09 23.43 -11.45
N PHE A 418 5.61 23.53 -10.23
CA PHE A 418 5.12 22.81 -9.07
C PHE A 418 3.72 23.29 -8.67
N ARG A 419 3.45 24.60 -8.69
CA ARG A 419 2.11 25.14 -8.42
C ARG A 419 1.04 24.59 -9.37
N ARG A 420 1.37 24.46 -10.67
CA ARG A 420 0.48 23.82 -11.65
C ARG A 420 0.35 22.33 -11.40
N PHE A 421 1.46 21.65 -11.17
CA PHE A 421 1.50 20.21 -10.92
C PHE A 421 0.64 19.84 -9.70
N ILE A 422 0.82 20.51 -8.57
CA ILE A 422 0.11 20.17 -7.35
C ILE A 422 -1.39 20.46 -7.44
N ALA A 423 -1.81 21.46 -8.23
CA ALA A 423 -3.21 21.69 -8.53
C ALA A 423 -3.84 20.56 -9.38
N GLN A 424 -3.05 19.88 -10.21
CA GLN A 424 -3.51 18.68 -10.94
C GLN A 424 -3.57 17.45 -10.02
N VAL A 425 -2.61 17.32 -9.09
CA VAL A 425 -2.60 16.23 -8.11
C VAL A 425 -3.75 16.39 -7.12
N PHE A 426 -4.04 17.60 -6.65
CA PHE A 426 -5.14 17.88 -5.71
C PHE A 426 -6.04 19.02 -6.21
N PRO A 427 -6.96 18.74 -7.15
CA PRO A 427 -7.83 19.78 -7.71
C PRO A 427 -8.75 20.44 -6.66
N ASN A 428 -9.10 19.70 -5.61
CA ASN A 428 -10.01 20.15 -4.55
C ASN A 428 -9.29 20.74 -3.33
N ASN A 429 -7.96 20.61 -3.23
CA ASN A 429 -7.19 21.08 -2.08
C ASN A 429 -6.16 22.10 -2.57
N ARG A 430 -6.39 23.37 -2.23
CA ARG A 430 -5.50 24.45 -2.66
C ARG A 430 -4.17 24.41 -1.90
N LEU A 431 -3.10 24.77 -2.61
CA LEU A 431 -1.81 25.10 -2.00
C LEU A 431 -1.95 26.46 -1.28
N VAL A 432 -1.82 26.45 0.04
CA VAL A 432 -1.99 27.65 0.90
C VAL A 432 -0.74 27.89 1.71
N THR A 433 -0.53 29.13 2.17
CA THR A 433 0.52 29.44 3.14
C THR A 433 0.25 28.71 4.46
N ILE A 434 1.29 28.09 5.01
CA ILE A 434 1.19 27.45 6.33
C ILE A 434 1.31 28.58 7.39
N PRO A 435 0.34 28.70 8.32
CA PRO A 435 0.42 29.67 9.40
C PRO A 435 1.69 29.52 10.23
N HIS A 436 2.29 30.62 10.68
CA HIS A 436 3.53 30.61 11.48
C HIS A 436 3.36 29.91 12.83
N ASP A 437 2.13 29.88 13.33
CA ASP A 437 1.75 29.20 14.55
C ASP A 437 1.35 27.73 14.32
N ASP A 438 1.50 27.16 13.13
CA ASP A 438 1.18 25.75 12.89
C ASP A 438 2.14 24.80 13.64
N GLU A 439 1.69 23.59 13.98
CA GLU A 439 2.46 22.63 14.76
C GLU A 439 3.79 22.22 14.08
N ILE A 440 3.86 22.26 12.75
CA ILE A 440 5.09 22.00 11.98
C ILE A 440 6.20 23.04 12.26
N PHE A 441 5.85 24.24 12.74
CA PHE A 441 6.79 25.30 13.11
C PHE A 441 7.02 25.44 14.61
N ARG A 442 6.41 24.58 15.42
CA ARG A 442 6.54 24.61 16.88
C ARG A 442 7.54 23.59 17.42
N ARG A 443 7.81 22.51 16.68
CA ARG A 443 8.64 21.40 17.16
C ARG A 443 9.44 20.70 16.05
N PRO A 444 10.68 20.24 16.36
CA PRO A 444 11.39 20.47 17.63
C PRO A 444 11.93 21.90 17.78
N TYR A 445 12.11 22.66 16.70
CA TYR A 445 12.50 24.06 16.74
C TYR A 445 11.30 24.98 16.56
N ARG A 446 11.32 26.16 17.19
CA ARG A 446 10.25 27.16 17.06
C ARG A 446 10.60 28.18 15.99
N PHE A 447 9.63 28.49 15.13
CA PHE A 447 9.73 29.52 14.11
C PHE A 447 8.58 30.53 14.26
N PRO A 448 8.65 31.47 15.23
CA PRO A 448 7.56 32.41 15.53
C PRO A 448 7.18 33.29 14.33
N HIS A 449 8.13 33.58 13.44
CA HIS A 449 7.92 34.36 12.21
C HIS A 449 7.95 33.48 10.95
N GLY A 450 7.83 32.15 11.10
CA GLY A 450 7.93 31.20 10.01
C GLY A 450 9.34 30.92 9.53
N VAL A 451 9.41 30.17 8.43
CA VAL A 451 10.67 29.76 7.81
C VAL A 451 11.30 30.93 7.08
N HIS A 452 12.51 31.34 7.48
CA HIS A 452 13.26 32.32 6.69
C HIS A 452 13.71 31.69 5.37
N PRO A 453 13.44 32.33 4.22
CA PRO A 453 13.89 31.82 2.92
C PRO A 453 15.40 32.01 2.76
N MET A 454 16.03 31.13 1.97
CA MET A 454 17.43 31.29 1.61
C MET A 454 17.60 31.93 0.23
N ALA A 455 16.97 31.35 -0.79
CA ALA A 455 16.93 31.89 -2.15
C ALA A 455 15.47 31.94 -2.63
N ALA A 456 14.76 33.00 -2.28
CA ALA A 456 13.34 33.15 -2.62
C ALA A 456 13.12 33.18 -4.15
N HIS A 457 12.51 32.14 -4.69
CA HIS A 457 12.21 32.01 -6.13
C HIS A 457 10.77 32.36 -6.49
N GLY A 458 9.84 32.14 -5.55
CA GLY A 458 8.40 32.35 -5.74
C GLY A 458 7.68 32.84 -4.49
N GLY A 459 8.43 33.27 -3.46
CA GLY A 459 7.92 33.76 -2.19
C GLY A 459 8.85 33.46 -1.03
N ASN A 460 8.47 33.92 0.15
CA ASN A 460 9.22 33.72 1.39
C ASN A 460 8.56 32.73 2.34
N ASN A 461 7.29 32.41 2.10
CA ASN A 461 6.48 31.63 3.03
C ASN A 461 6.46 30.16 2.61
N ALA A 462 6.61 29.29 3.59
CA ALA A 462 6.26 27.88 3.46
C ALA A 462 4.76 27.73 3.12
N MET A 463 4.47 26.79 2.24
CA MET A 463 3.12 26.49 1.77
C MET A 463 2.84 25.01 1.92
N GLY A 464 1.56 24.63 1.92
CA GLY A 464 1.16 23.24 2.01
C GLY A 464 -0.21 22.97 1.43
N VAL A 465 -0.48 21.69 1.22
CA VAL A 465 -1.81 21.17 0.86
C VAL A 465 -2.31 20.35 2.04
N ARG A 466 -3.48 20.73 2.57
CA ARG A 466 -4.07 20.07 3.73
C ARG A 466 -4.90 18.87 3.27
N ILE A 467 -4.62 17.70 3.84
CA ILE A 467 -5.29 16.43 3.58
C ILE A 467 -5.84 15.93 4.92
N GLY A 468 -7.16 16.03 5.09
CA GLY A 468 -7.79 15.81 6.40
C GLY A 468 -7.27 16.78 7.46
N ASN A 469 -6.75 16.27 8.56
CA ASN A 469 -6.23 17.05 9.68
C ASN A 469 -4.72 17.34 9.63
N ARG A 470 -4.01 16.97 8.55
CA ARG A 470 -2.57 17.15 8.41
C ARG A 470 -2.16 17.82 7.11
N TRP A 471 -0.94 18.33 7.05
CA TRP A 471 -0.29 18.69 5.80
C TRP A 471 0.11 17.41 5.06
N GLY A 472 -0.44 17.19 3.86
CA GLY A 472 -0.01 16.11 2.95
C GLY A 472 1.13 16.55 2.04
N VAL A 473 1.30 17.86 1.88
CA VAL A 473 2.36 18.47 1.09
C VAL A 473 2.96 19.59 1.92
N PHE A 474 4.28 19.63 2.01
CA PHE A 474 5.04 20.77 2.47
C PHE A 474 5.87 21.29 1.30
N TYR A 475 5.78 22.58 1.00
CA TYR A 475 6.45 23.23 -0.11
C TYR A 475 7.14 24.49 0.35
N HIS A 476 8.43 24.63 0.02
CA HIS A 476 9.16 25.88 0.23
C HIS A 476 9.76 26.40 -1.09
N PRO A 477 9.50 27.67 -1.48
CA PRO A 477 10.00 28.27 -2.72
C PRO A 477 11.43 28.84 -2.60
N GLY A 478 12.21 28.40 -1.60
CA GLY A 478 13.39 29.14 -1.11
C GLY A 478 14.71 28.37 -1.08
N ASP A 479 14.82 27.27 -1.83
CA ASP A 479 16.01 26.42 -1.98
C ASP A 479 16.70 26.02 -0.66
N VAL A 480 15.93 25.45 0.27
CA VAL A 480 16.37 25.09 1.63
C VAL A 480 17.54 24.08 1.61
N LYS A 481 17.66 23.27 0.57
CA LYS A 481 18.75 22.28 0.44
C LYS A 481 20.10 22.89 0.09
N ASP A 482 20.17 24.12 -0.46
CA ASP A 482 21.42 24.73 -0.90
C ASP A 482 22.42 24.92 0.26
N ALA A 483 21.90 25.09 1.49
CA ALA A 483 22.68 25.18 2.73
C ALA A 483 23.51 23.94 3.08
N PHE A 484 23.34 22.84 2.35
CA PHE A 484 24.06 21.59 2.59
C PHE A 484 24.97 21.18 1.43
N LYS A 485 25.02 21.95 0.34
CA LYS A 485 25.99 21.76 -0.75
C LYS A 485 27.40 22.15 -0.30
N ASP A 486 28.43 21.70 -1.00
CA ASP A 486 29.84 21.98 -0.64
C ASP A 486 30.20 23.48 -0.58
N ASN A 487 29.49 24.30 -1.34
CA ASN A 487 29.63 25.75 -1.39
C ASN A 487 28.84 26.48 -0.28
N ALA A 488 28.15 25.77 0.62
CA ALA A 488 27.34 26.37 1.68
C ALA A 488 28.16 27.22 2.67
N HIS A 489 29.50 27.10 2.69
CA HIS A 489 30.39 28.01 3.42
C HIS A 489 30.21 29.49 3.03
N ARG A 490 29.61 29.78 1.87
CA ARG A 490 29.26 31.13 1.42
C ARG A 490 28.02 31.70 2.12
N MET A 491 27.24 30.86 2.79
CA MET A 491 26.06 31.27 3.55
C MET A 491 26.43 31.53 5.01
N SER A 492 25.71 32.46 5.65
CA SER A 492 25.92 32.73 7.08
C SER A 492 25.64 31.48 7.91
N ARG A 493 26.28 31.38 9.09
CA ARG A 493 26.04 30.26 10.01
C ARG A 493 24.57 30.18 10.41
N GLU A 494 23.95 31.33 10.64
CA GLU A 494 22.54 31.47 10.99
C GLU A 494 21.61 30.92 9.91
N MET A 495 21.84 31.26 8.63
CA MET A 495 21.04 30.73 7.52
C MET A 495 21.14 29.20 7.42
N ARG A 496 22.35 28.65 7.60
CA ARG A 496 22.56 27.19 7.59
C ARG A 496 21.93 26.50 8.80
N GLU A 497 21.86 27.18 9.94
CA GLU A 497 21.19 26.69 11.14
C GLU A 497 19.68 26.65 10.92
N ASN A 498 19.11 27.76 10.46
CA ASN A 498 17.70 27.86 10.09
C ASN A 498 17.30 26.76 9.09
N ALA A 499 18.06 26.57 8.00
CA ALA A 499 17.78 25.53 7.02
C ALA A 499 17.80 24.10 7.61
N PHE A 500 18.69 23.85 8.57
CA PHE A 500 18.76 22.56 9.27
C PHE A 500 17.53 22.35 10.15
N GLN A 501 17.19 23.35 10.96
CA GLN A 501 16.04 23.30 11.86
C GLN A 501 14.72 23.14 11.09
N VAL A 502 14.57 23.80 9.94
CA VAL A 502 13.38 23.66 9.07
C VAL A 502 13.23 22.22 8.58
N LYS A 503 14.29 21.65 7.98
CA LYS A 503 14.26 20.27 7.50
C LYS A 503 14.00 19.29 8.65
N TYR A 504 14.59 19.55 9.81
CA TYR A 504 14.36 18.76 11.01
C TYR A 504 12.87 18.75 11.37
N ASN A 505 12.25 19.92 11.53
CA ASN A 505 10.83 20.06 11.83
C ASN A 505 9.93 19.31 10.84
N VAL A 506 10.19 19.46 9.53
CA VAL A 506 9.40 18.80 8.49
C VAL A 506 9.51 17.27 8.58
N ILE A 507 10.71 16.73 8.80
CA ILE A 507 10.91 15.28 9.00
C ILE A 507 10.14 14.81 10.22
N PHE A 508 10.31 15.49 11.36
CA PHE A 508 9.64 15.12 12.61
C PHE A 508 8.12 15.12 12.45
N TYR A 509 7.57 16.20 11.90
CA TYR A 509 6.15 16.32 11.61
C TYR A 509 5.67 15.20 10.68
N SER A 510 6.40 14.93 9.59
CA SER A 510 6.01 13.91 8.61
C SER A 510 5.90 12.53 9.23
N ILE A 511 6.85 12.14 10.08
CA ILE A 511 6.85 10.83 10.72
C ILE A 511 5.73 10.76 11.76
N LEU A 512 5.57 11.80 12.58
CA LEU A 512 4.50 11.87 13.58
C LEU A 512 3.13 11.69 12.92
N LYS A 513 2.80 12.52 11.92
CA LYS A 513 1.51 12.44 11.23
C LYS A 513 1.33 11.17 10.40
N TYR A 514 2.42 10.63 9.86
CA TYR A 514 2.39 9.34 9.18
C TYR A 514 1.99 8.22 10.16
N THR A 515 2.61 8.17 11.34
CA THR A 515 2.31 7.15 12.35
C THR A 515 0.86 7.26 12.86
N GLU A 516 0.34 8.48 13.04
CA GLU A 516 -1.06 8.73 13.39
C GLU A 516 -2.01 8.25 12.28
N ALA A 517 -1.73 8.62 11.02
CA ALA A 517 -2.58 8.27 9.88
C ALA A 517 -2.61 6.76 9.60
N THR A 518 -1.49 6.07 9.80
CA THR A 518 -1.31 4.64 9.49
C THR A 518 -1.51 3.71 10.68
N ALA A 519 -1.83 4.25 11.86
CA ALA A 519 -2.01 3.48 13.08
C ALA A 519 -3.01 2.32 12.95
N ARG A 520 -4.04 2.46 12.10
CA ARG A 520 -5.01 1.39 11.83
C ARG A 520 -4.42 0.21 11.06
N HIS A 521 -3.54 0.48 10.10
CA HIS A 521 -2.91 -0.55 9.27
C HIS A 521 -1.77 -1.28 10.01
N ARG A 522 -1.12 -0.62 10.98
CA ARG A 522 0.04 -1.16 11.71
C ARG A 522 -0.32 -1.91 13.01
N ARG A 523 -1.61 -1.97 13.38
CA ARG A 523 -2.12 -2.68 14.57
C ARG A 523 -2.51 -4.14 14.30
N GLN A 524 -2.53 -4.56 13.04
CA GLN A 524 -2.79 -5.93 12.59
C GLN A 524 -1.47 -6.66 12.36
#